data_AF-A0A154VMT5-F1
#
_entry.id   AF-A0A154VMT5-F1
#
_cell.length_a   1.000
_cell.length_b   1.000
_cell.length_c   1.000
_cell.angle_alpha   90.00
_cell.angle_beta   90.00
_cell.angle_gamma   90.00
#
_symmetry.space_group_name_H-M   'P 1'
#
loop_
_entity.id
_entity.type
_entity.pdbx_description
1 polymer ?
#
loop_
_entity_poly.entity_id
_entity_poly.type
_entity_poly.pdbx_seq_one_letter_code
_entity_poly.pdbx_strand_id
1 'polypeptide(L)'
;MSKVTDPAKEIVDMCNFFGNLKSNPSSQKTYEVIAGEFSGRVDSIHLIMDVYGERLREFADILDATDDEFLDEEIRTDAREAAKFLEQLFNLANVNDSCSNRVGQVLRPEKILQIRNISPVLRRHSTMSQLSSKELEDIRSALINLDAADLFGEDVDEWVKLVFLDGIEDILIRVNCYEVFGSSSTLSAIYKSALDIQAVESNYPNQVGDSLKGLKETLATAATKLMRVDAGIDKVSSIAQKGGKFITLLSELSQ
;
A
#
# COMPACT_ATOMS: atom_id res chain seq x y z
N MET A 1 8.03 -17.32 14.18
CA MET A 1 8.06 -17.69 12.75
C MET A 1 7.66 -16.46 11.95
N SER A 2 8.40 -16.10 10.89
CA SER A 2 7.99 -15.03 9.98
C SER A 2 6.70 -15.44 9.28
N LYS A 3 5.73 -14.52 9.22
CA LYS A 3 4.52 -14.72 8.43
C LYS A 3 4.92 -14.61 6.95
N VAL A 4 4.51 -15.57 6.12
CA VAL A 4 4.79 -15.58 4.68
C VAL A 4 3.49 -15.58 3.89
N THR A 5 3.54 -15.01 2.70
CA THR A 5 2.44 -14.90 1.75
C THR A 5 2.97 -15.08 0.33
N ASP A 6 2.09 -14.96 -0.65
CA ASP A 6 2.37 -15.02 -2.08
C ASP A 6 1.43 -14.04 -2.82
N PRO A 7 1.77 -13.58 -4.04
CA PRO A 7 0.98 -12.56 -4.75
C PRO A 7 -0.49 -12.94 -4.92
N ALA A 8 -0.77 -14.19 -5.27
CA ALA A 8 -2.15 -14.67 -5.39
C ALA A 8 -2.91 -14.57 -4.06
N LYS A 9 -2.27 -14.94 -2.95
CA LYS A 9 -2.86 -14.81 -1.62
C LYS A 9 -3.16 -13.36 -1.25
N GLU A 10 -2.27 -12.41 -1.56
CA GLU A 10 -2.54 -10.99 -1.30
C GLU A 10 -3.73 -10.46 -2.11
N ILE A 11 -3.82 -10.81 -3.40
CA ILE A 11 -4.99 -10.45 -4.23
C ILE A 11 -6.28 -11.06 -3.68
N VAL A 12 -6.24 -12.30 -3.20
CA VAL A 12 -7.39 -12.96 -2.57
C VAL A 12 -7.79 -12.28 -1.26
N ASP A 13 -6.82 -11.97 -0.40
CA ASP A 13 -7.07 -11.30 0.88
C ASP A 13 -7.65 -9.88 0.64
N MET A 14 -7.15 -9.17 -0.37
CA MET A 14 -7.73 -7.92 -0.88
C MET A 14 -9.18 -8.10 -1.37
N CYS A 15 -9.45 -9.12 -2.19
CA CYS A 15 -10.82 -9.41 -2.65
C CYS A 15 -11.76 -9.73 -1.48
N ASN A 16 -11.28 -10.40 -0.44
CA ASN A 16 -12.08 -10.69 0.75
C ASN A 16 -12.42 -9.40 1.52
N PHE A 17 -11.44 -8.49 1.68
CA PHE A 17 -11.66 -7.17 2.29
C PHE A 17 -12.79 -6.41 1.57
N PHE A 18 -12.68 -6.25 0.25
CA PHE A 18 -13.71 -5.56 -0.55
C PHE A 18 -15.04 -6.33 -0.61
N GLY A 19 -14.99 -7.66 -0.55
CA GLY A 19 -16.17 -8.52 -0.49
C GLY A 19 -17.02 -8.26 0.76
N ASN A 20 -16.39 -7.91 1.89
CA ASN A 20 -17.09 -7.57 3.12
C ASN A 20 -17.88 -6.26 2.99
N LEU A 21 -17.44 -5.34 2.12
CA LEU A 21 -18.14 -4.08 1.85
C LEU A 21 -19.49 -4.28 1.14
N LYS A 22 -19.77 -5.49 0.61
CA LYS A 22 -21.07 -5.84 0.02
C LYS A 22 -22.24 -5.72 1.01
N SER A 23 -21.96 -5.81 2.30
CA SER A 23 -22.96 -5.72 3.38
C SER A 23 -23.52 -4.31 3.58
N ASN A 24 -22.92 -3.28 2.98
CA ASN A 24 -23.38 -1.90 3.08
C ASN A 24 -24.72 -1.66 2.34
N PRO A 25 -25.52 -0.68 2.78
CA PRO A 25 -26.76 -0.29 2.11
C PRO A 25 -26.55 -0.02 0.62
N SER A 26 -27.47 -0.52 -0.21
CA SER A 26 -27.38 -0.37 -1.68
C SER A 26 -27.45 1.09 -2.16
N SER A 27 -27.88 2.02 -1.31
CA SER A 27 -27.89 3.45 -1.60
C SER A 27 -26.54 4.14 -1.45
N GLN A 28 -25.57 3.54 -0.74
CA GLN A 28 -24.27 4.16 -0.54
C GLN A 28 -23.39 4.00 -1.77
N LYS A 29 -22.77 5.11 -2.16
CA LYS A 29 -21.84 5.12 -3.29
C LYS A 29 -20.52 4.48 -2.89
N THR A 30 -19.85 3.88 -3.86
CA THR A 30 -18.54 3.23 -3.65
C THR A 30 -17.54 4.16 -2.98
N TYR A 31 -17.49 5.44 -3.36
CA TYR A 31 -16.58 6.39 -2.69
C TYR A 31 -16.90 6.65 -1.23
N GLU A 32 -18.17 6.67 -0.84
CA GLU A 32 -18.59 6.97 0.53
C GLU A 32 -18.22 5.83 1.46
N VAL A 33 -18.44 4.59 0.99
CA VAL A 33 -18.08 3.38 1.73
C VAL A 33 -16.56 3.27 1.86
N ILE A 34 -15.82 3.42 0.77
CA ILE A 34 -14.36 3.33 0.80
C ILE A 34 -13.79 4.47 1.67
N ALA A 35 -14.23 5.71 1.51
CA ALA A 35 -13.75 6.79 2.38
C ALA A 35 -14.02 6.47 3.85
N GLY A 36 -15.21 5.96 4.20
CA GLY A 36 -15.56 5.57 5.56
C GLY A 36 -14.63 4.52 6.19
N GLU A 37 -14.21 3.52 5.41
CA GLU A 37 -13.29 2.46 5.89
C GLU A 37 -11.85 2.96 6.08
N PHE A 38 -11.44 3.98 5.31
CA PHE A 38 -10.07 4.48 5.29
C PHE A 38 -10.00 5.93 5.78
N SER A 39 -10.42 6.18 7.02
CA SER A 39 -10.29 7.44 7.79
C SER A 39 -11.16 8.63 7.35
N GLY A 40 -12.10 8.43 6.43
CA GLY A 40 -13.09 9.44 6.01
C GLY A 40 -12.59 10.44 4.96
N ARG A 41 -11.35 10.31 4.45
CA ARG A 41 -10.83 11.22 3.42
C ARG A 41 -11.30 10.77 2.03
N VAL A 42 -11.89 11.70 1.28
CA VAL A 42 -12.33 11.45 -0.10
C VAL A 42 -11.13 11.19 -1.01
N ASP A 43 -9.99 11.83 -0.75
CA ASP A 43 -8.76 11.66 -1.52
C ASP A 43 -8.16 10.25 -1.38
N SER A 44 -8.46 9.56 -0.27
CA SER A 44 -8.09 8.15 -0.07
C SER A 44 -8.63 7.25 -1.16
N ILE A 45 -9.72 7.60 -1.85
CA ILE A 45 -10.27 6.73 -2.88
C ILE A 45 -9.36 6.64 -4.11
N HIS A 46 -8.76 7.74 -4.55
CA HIS A 46 -7.88 7.77 -5.71
C HIS A 46 -6.65 6.93 -5.42
N LEU A 47 -6.08 7.14 -4.23
CA LEU A 47 -4.96 6.38 -3.70
C LEU A 47 -5.23 4.87 -3.66
N ILE A 48 -6.39 4.48 -3.12
CA ILE A 48 -6.85 3.10 -3.01
C ILE A 48 -7.01 2.50 -4.41
N MET A 49 -7.70 3.20 -5.31
CA MET A 49 -7.96 2.69 -6.65
C MET A 49 -6.68 2.54 -7.48
N ASP A 50 -5.76 3.51 -7.39
CA ASP A 50 -4.48 3.47 -8.12
C ASP A 50 -3.60 2.33 -7.61
N VAL A 51 -3.44 2.18 -6.30
CA VAL A 51 -2.61 1.13 -5.69
C VAL A 51 -3.15 -0.27 -6.00
N TYR A 52 -4.47 -0.49 -5.98
CA TYR A 52 -5.04 -1.81 -6.27
C TYR A 52 -5.04 -2.16 -7.76
N GLY A 53 -5.26 -1.16 -8.62
CA GLY A 53 -5.06 -1.33 -10.06
C GLY A 53 -3.62 -1.74 -10.37
N GLU A 54 -2.64 -1.10 -9.72
CA GLU A 54 -1.22 -1.46 -9.85
C GLU A 54 -0.95 -2.90 -9.39
N ARG A 55 -1.41 -3.30 -8.21
CA ARG A 55 -1.21 -4.67 -7.68
C ARG A 55 -1.74 -5.77 -8.59
N LEU A 56 -2.88 -5.55 -9.23
CA LEU A 56 -3.44 -6.52 -10.18
C LEU A 56 -2.62 -6.61 -11.48
N ARG A 57 -2.04 -5.49 -11.93
CA ARG A 57 -1.13 -5.47 -13.08
C ARG A 57 0.20 -6.16 -12.76
N GLU A 58 0.78 -5.86 -11.61
CA GLU A 58 2.00 -6.52 -11.13
C GLU A 58 1.78 -8.02 -10.96
N PHE A 59 0.62 -8.43 -10.44
CA PHE A 59 0.25 -9.84 -10.39
C PHE A 59 0.32 -10.50 -11.77
N ALA A 60 -0.20 -9.84 -12.82
CA ALA A 60 -0.11 -10.36 -14.17
C ALA A 60 1.34 -10.46 -14.68
N ASP A 61 2.18 -9.45 -14.39
CA ASP A 61 3.60 -9.47 -14.77
C ASP A 61 4.36 -10.64 -14.11
N ILE A 62 4.04 -10.95 -12.85
CA ILE A 62 4.63 -12.09 -12.13
C ILE A 62 4.20 -13.41 -12.77
N LEU A 63 2.93 -13.54 -13.17
CA LEU A 63 2.44 -14.74 -13.85
C LEU A 63 3.20 -15.01 -15.14
N ASP A 64 3.47 -13.95 -15.92
CA ASP A 64 4.20 -14.04 -17.19
C ASP A 64 5.68 -14.36 -16.97
N ALA A 65 6.26 -13.89 -15.86
CA ALA A 65 7.66 -14.17 -15.48
C ALA A 65 7.86 -15.54 -14.80
N THR A 66 6.79 -16.20 -14.35
CA THR A 66 6.88 -17.48 -13.63
C THR A 66 6.99 -18.65 -14.58
N ASP A 67 8.20 -19.20 -14.71
CA ASP A 67 8.47 -20.43 -15.45
C ASP A 67 8.43 -21.64 -14.51
N ASP A 68 7.29 -22.34 -14.45
CA ASP A 68 7.08 -23.54 -13.61
C ASP A 68 6.43 -24.65 -14.46
N GLU A 69 7.08 -25.82 -14.50
CA GLU A 69 6.62 -26.97 -15.30
C GLU A 69 5.27 -27.54 -14.85
N PHE A 70 4.81 -27.20 -13.64
CA PHE A 70 3.52 -27.62 -13.07
C PHE A 70 2.44 -26.53 -13.20
N LEU A 71 2.74 -25.39 -13.83
CA LEU A 71 1.76 -24.35 -14.13
C LEU A 71 1.26 -24.52 -15.57
N ASP A 72 0.05 -25.07 -15.71
CA ASP A 72 -0.63 -25.15 -16.99
C ASP A 72 -0.91 -23.74 -17.55
N GLU A 73 -0.72 -23.57 -18.85
CA GLU A 73 -0.99 -22.32 -19.57
C GLU A 73 -2.47 -21.90 -19.49
N GLU A 74 -3.38 -22.86 -19.41
CA GLU A 74 -4.81 -22.60 -19.17
C GLU A 74 -5.02 -21.95 -17.80
N ILE A 75 -4.40 -22.49 -16.75
CA ILE A 75 -4.49 -21.95 -15.39
C ILE A 75 -3.87 -20.55 -15.32
N ARG A 76 -2.69 -20.36 -15.93
CA ARG A 76 -2.02 -19.05 -16.04
C ARG A 76 -2.94 -18.03 -16.71
N THR A 77 -3.53 -18.40 -17.84
CA THR A 77 -4.44 -17.54 -18.60
C THR A 77 -5.68 -17.17 -17.81
N ASP A 78 -6.32 -18.14 -17.16
CA ASP A 78 -7.50 -17.95 -16.32
C ASP A 78 -7.27 -16.95 -15.19
N ALA A 79 -6.15 -17.06 -14.49
CA ALA A 79 -5.81 -16.15 -13.40
C ALA A 79 -5.52 -14.74 -13.91
N ARG A 80 -4.83 -14.61 -15.05
CA ARG A 80 -4.56 -13.31 -15.69
C ARG A 80 -5.86 -12.63 -16.13
N GLU A 81 -6.78 -13.38 -16.74
CA GLU A 81 -8.10 -12.86 -17.11
C GLU A 81 -8.92 -12.47 -15.89
N ALA A 82 -8.85 -13.25 -14.80
CA ALA A 82 -9.47 -12.90 -13.54
C ALA A 82 -8.89 -11.60 -12.98
N ALA A 83 -7.57 -11.41 -12.97
CA ALA A 83 -6.93 -10.20 -12.49
C ALA A 83 -7.39 -8.97 -13.27
N LYS A 84 -7.40 -9.06 -14.61
CA LYS A 84 -7.89 -8.00 -15.50
C LYS A 84 -9.37 -7.69 -15.29
N PHE A 85 -10.19 -8.71 -15.01
CA PHE A 85 -11.60 -8.49 -14.68
C PHE A 85 -11.77 -7.79 -13.34
N LEU A 86 -10.99 -8.18 -12.32
CA LEU A 86 -11.01 -7.59 -10.99
C LEU A 86 -10.56 -6.12 -10.99
N GLU A 87 -9.67 -5.71 -11.91
CA GLU A 87 -9.22 -4.32 -12.06
C GLU A 87 -10.40 -3.36 -12.25
N GLN A 88 -11.50 -3.84 -12.85
CA GLN A 88 -12.69 -3.03 -13.04
C GLN A 88 -13.32 -2.55 -11.73
N LEU A 89 -13.13 -3.25 -10.61
CA LEU A 89 -13.59 -2.80 -9.29
C LEU A 89 -13.02 -1.42 -8.94
N PHE A 90 -11.81 -1.14 -9.43
CA PHE A 90 -11.00 0.03 -9.11
C PHE A 90 -11.01 1.09 -10.23
N ASN A 91 -11.99 1.04 -11.12
CA ASN A 91 -12.15 2.05 -12.16
C ASN A 91 -12.85 3.30 -11.58
N LEU A 92 -12.16 4.44 -11.61
CA LEU A 92 -12.65 5.74 -11.17
C LEU A 92 -14.00 6.13 -11.83
N ALA A 93 -14.28 5.66 -13.05
CA ALA A 93 -15.55 5.93 -13.72
C ALA A 93 -16.77 5.41 -12.95
N ASN A 94 -16.59 4.40 -12.08
CA ASN A 94 -17.68 3.72 -11.38
C ASN A 94 -17.77 4.07 -9.89
N VAL A 95 -16.99 5.05 -9.40
CA VAL A 95 -16.95 5.39 -7.95
C VAL A 95 -18.29 5.93 -7.41
N ASN A 96 -19.12 6.43 -8.31
CA ASN A 96 -20.46 6.93 -8.00
C ASN A 96 -21.53 5.83 -8.02
N ASP A 97 -21.20 4.62 -8.46
CA ASP A 97 -22.13 3.49 -8.43
C ASP A 97 -22.32 2.97 -7.01
N SER A 98 -23.45 2.30 -6.80
CA SER A 98 -23.74 1.56 -5.57
C SER A 98 -22.64 0.55 -5.25
N CYS A 99 -22.04 0.66 -4.06
CA CYS A 99 -20.92 -0.18 -3.64
C CYS A 99 -21.29 -1.67 -3.64
N SER A 100 -22.45 -2.02 -3.07
CA SER A 100 -22.92 -3.41 -2.98
C SER A 100 -23.12 -4.04 -4.35
N ASN A 101 -23.65 -3.26 -5.31
CA ASN A 101 -23.88 -3.72 -6.67
C ASN A 101 -22.56 -3.92 -7.40
N ARG A 102 -21.63 -2.95 -7.26
CA ARG A 102 -20.31 -3.03 -7.90
C ARG A 102 -19.51 -4.23 -7.40
N VAL A 103 -19.41 -4.37 -6.09
CA VAL A 103 -18.76 -5.51 -5.44
C VAL A 103 -19.41 -6.82 -5.90
N GLY A 104 -20.74 -6.92 -5.90
CA GLY A 104 -21.44 -8.12 -6.34
C GLY A 104 -21.24 -8.48 -7.82
N GLN A 105 -21.07 -7.49 -8.69
CA GLN A 105 -20.85 -7.70 -10.13
C GLN A 105 -19.42 -8.17 -10.43
N VAL A 106 -18.43 -7.61 -9.74
CA VAL A 106 -17.00 -7.81 -10.03
C VAL A 106 -16.36 -8.91 -9.17
N LEU A 107 -16.63 -8.93 -7.86
CA LEU A 107 -16.06 -9.92 -6.94
C LEU A 107 -16.85 -11.23 -6.97
N ARG A 108 -16.71 -11.95 -8.10
CA ARG A 108 -17.34 -13.26 -8.29
C ARG A 108 -16.49 -14.37 -7.69
N PRO A 109 -17.08 -15.37 -7.02
CA PRO A 109 -16.34 -16.49 -6.44
C PRO A 109 -15.44 -17.21 -7.45
N GLU A 110 -15.88 -17.36 -8.70
CA GLU A 110 -15.08 -18.02 -9.74
C GLU A 110 -13.78 -17.28 -10.02
N LYS A 111 -13.82 -15.93 -10.05
CA LYS A 111 -12.64 -15.09 -10.30
C LYS A 111 -11.63 -15.17 -9.18
N ILE A 112 -12.11 -15.15 -7.93
CA ILE A 112 -11.24 -15.31 -6.75
C ILE A 112 -10.60 -16.70 -6.74
N LEU A 113 -11.33 -17.74 -7.16
CA LEU A 113 -10.81 -19.11 -7.24
C LEU A 113 -9.71 -19.23 -8.31
N GLN A 114 -9.91 -18.63 -9.49
CA GLN A 114 -8.91 -18.61 -10.58
C GLN A 114 -7.57 -18.01 -10.09
N ILE A 115 -7.61 -16.90 -9.35
CA ILE A 115 -6.41 -16.32 -8.73
C ILE A 115 -5.82 -17.28 -7.68
N ARG A 116 -6.66 -17.79 -6.77
CA ARG A 116 -6.23 -18.65 -5.66
C ARG A 116 -5.51 -19.91 -6.13
N ASN A 117 -5.94 -20.49 -7.26
CA ASN A 117 -5.38 -21.75 -7.78
C ASN A 117 -3.89 -21.65 -8.14
N ILE A 118 -3.38 -20.45 -8.40
CA ILE A 118 -1.96 -20.23 -8.71
C ILE A 118 -1.10 -20.06 -7.44
N SER A 119 -1.70 -19.79 -6.29
CA SER A 119 -0.98 -19.59 -5.02
C SER A 119 0.05 -20.68 -4.68
N PRO A 120 -0.21 -21.99 -4.86
CA PRO A 120 0.80 -23.03 -4.59
C PRO A 120 2.06 -22.93 -5.46
N VAL A 121 1.93 -22.45 -6.70
CA VAL A 121 3.06 -22.22 -7.63
C VAL A 121 3.83 -20.98 -7.20
N LEU A 122 3.13 -19.86 -7.02
CA LEU A 122 3.77 -18.61 -6.63
C LEU A 122 4.40 -18.67 -5.24
N ARG A 123 3.88 -19.48 -4.33
CA ARG A 123 4.54 -19.71 -3.05
C ARG A 123 5.91 -20.38 -3.21
N ARG A 124 6.19 -21.12 -4.29
CA ARG A 124 7.53 -21.68 -4.52
C ARG A 124 8.50 -20.66 -5.12
N HIS A 125 8.03 -19.84 -6.05
CA HIS A 125 8.88 -18.93 -6.85
C HIS A 125 8.94 -17.50 -6.33
N SER A 126 7.92 -17.11 -5.59
CA SER A 126 7.51 -15.74 -5.33
C SER A 126 6.97 -15.60 -3.90
N THR A 127 7.56 -16.32 -2.93
CA THR A 127 7.22 -16.16 -1.52
C THR A 127 7.60 -14.76 -1.05
N MET A 128 6.67 -14.09 -0.39
CA MET A 128 6.88 -12.80 0.25
C MET A 128 6.83 -12.96 1.76
N SER A 129 7.72 -12.26 2.45
CA SER A 129 7.61 -12.15 3.91
C SER A 129 6.61 -11.04 4.26
N GLN A 130 5.93 -11.17 5.39
CA GLN A 130 5.08 -10.13 5.93
C GLN A 130 5.61 -9.68 7.28
N LEU A 131 5.42 -8.40 7.59
CA LEU A 131 5.58 -7.90 8.96
C LEU A 131 4.63 -8.64 9.89
N SER A 132 5.12 -8.95 11.08
CA SER A 132 4.26 -9.47 12.14
C SER A 132 3.32 -8.39 12.67
N SER A 133 2.20 -8.77 13.29
CA SER A 133 1.28 -7.82 13.93
C SER A 133 1.98 -6.94 14.96
N LYS A 134 2.98 -7.49 15.68
CA LYS A 134 3.81 -6.72 16.61
C LYS A 134 4.62 -5.66 15.89
N GLU A 135 5.26 -6.00 14.77
CA GLU A 135 6.07 -5.04 14.01
C GLU A 135 5.21 -3.93 13.37
N LEU A 136 4.01 -4.27 12.91
CA LEU A 136 3.04 -3.29 12.43
C LEU A 136 2.58 -2.36 13.56
N GLU A 137 2.32 -2.91 14.75
CA GLU A 137 1.95 -2.12 15.92
C GLU A 137 3.11 -1.22 16.38
N ASP A 138 4.35 -1.70 16.35
CA ASP A 138 5.52 -0.88 16.67
C ASP A 138 5.64 0.34 15.72
N ILE A 139 5.41 0.14 14.42
CA ILE A 139 5.44 1.23 13.43
C ILE A 139 4.29 2.21 13.69
N ARG A 140 3.08 1.69 13.91
CA ARG A 140 1.88 2.49 14.20
C ARG A 140 2.05 3.34 15.45
N SER A 141 2.45 2.72 16.55
CA SER A 141 2.69 3.41 17.82
C SER A 141 3.78 4.46 17.67
N ALA A 142 4.88 4.19 16.95
CA ALA A 142 5.91 5.18 16.70
C ALA A 142 5.38 6.41 15.95
N LEU A 143 4.56 6.21 14.91
CA LEU A 143 3.96 7.30 14.13
C LEU A 143 2.90 8.09 14.91
N ILE A 144 2.05 7.44 15.71
CA ILE A 144 1.03 8.10 16.54
C ILE A 144 1.67 8.93 17.65
N ASN A 145 2.79 8.46 18.22
CA ASN A 145 3.50 9.15 19.29
C ASN A 145 4.34 10.33 18.81
N LEU A 146 4.36 10.61 17.49
CA LEU A 146 4.90 11.85 16.99
C LEU A 146 3.91 12.97 17.30
N ASP A 147 4.09 13.65 18.44
CA ASP A 147 3.28 14.82 18.78
C ASP A 147 3.57 15.95 17.77
N ALA A 148 2.53 16.49 17.16
CA ALA A 148 2.64 17.61 16.23
C ALA A 148 3.30 18.84 16.91
N ALA A 149 3.11 19.01 18.22
CA ALA A 149 3.75 20.07 19.00
C ALA A 149 5.26 19.82 19.21
N ASP A 150 5.69 18.55 19.25
CA ASP A 150 7.10 18.18 19.38
C ASP A 150 7.81 18.18 18.01
N LEU A 151 7.08 17.91 16.92
CA LEU A 151 7.60 17.92 15.55
C LEU A 151 7.80 19.32 14.98
N PHE A 152 6.95 20.27 15.36
CA PHE A 152 6.93 21.61 14.78
C PHE A 152 6.97 22.65 15.88
N GLY A 153 8.01 23.49 15.86
CA GLY A 153 8.04 24.69 16.69
C GLY A 153 6.86 25.64 16.42
N GLU A 154 6.64 26.59 17.33
CA GLU A 154 5.56 27.59 17.19
C GLU A 154 5.68 28.40 15.88
N ASP A 155 6.92 28.60 15.39
CA ASP A 155 7.24 29.41 14.22
C ASP A 155 7.13 28.68 12.87
N VAL A 156 6.77 27.39 12.86
CA VAL A 156 6.61 26.63 11.61
C VAL A 156 5.27 27.00 10.96
N ASP A 157 5.31 27.31 9.66
CA ASP A 157 4.09 27.66 8.92
C ASP A 157 3.09 26.50 8.94
N GLU A 158 1.80 26.83 9.06
CA GLU A 158 0.72 25.84 9.11
C GLU A 158 0.72 24.91 7.89
N TRP A 159 1.00 25.44 6.70
CA TRP A 159 1.03 24.64 5.48
C TRP A 159 2.15 23.60 5.49
N VAL A 160 3.29 23.87 6.14
CA VAL A 160 4.39 22.91 6.31
C VAL A 160 3.96 21.79 7.26
N LYS A 161 3.31 22.14 8.38
CA LYS A 161 2.76 21.16 9.33
C LYS A 161 1.80 20.22 8.63
N LEU A 162 0.88 20.77 7.82
CA LEU A 162 -0.10 19.99 7.06
C LEU A 162 0.55 18.97 6.12
N VAL A 163 1.61 19.35 5.38
CA VAL A 163 2.32 18.42 4.49
C VAL A 163 2.81 17.18 5.23
N PHE A 164 3.40 17.37 6.42
CA PHE A 164 3.93 16.26 7.20
C PHE A 164 2.85 15.44 7.89
N LEU A 165 1.81 16.09 8.43
CA LEU A 165 0.67 15.40 9.03
C LEU A 165 -0.07 14.55 8.00
N ASP A 166 -0.27 15.08 6.78
CA ASP A 166 -0.84 14.33 5.66
C ASP A 166 0.04 13.11 5.31
N GLY A 167 1.36 13.28 5.25
CA GLY A 167 2.29 12.18 5.01
C GLY A 167 2.28 11.11 6.10
N ILE A 168 2.21 11.50 7.38
CA ILE A 168 2.11 10.56 8.52
C ILE A 168 0.79 9.79 8.46
N GLU A 169 -0.32 10.49 8.20
CA GLU A 169 -1.64 9.87 8.09
C GLU A 169 -1.69 8.87 6.91
N ASP A 170 -1.12 9.24 5.76
CA ASP A 170 -1.04 8.37 4.57
C ASP A 170 -0.28 7.05 4.86
N ILE A 171 0.78 7.13 5.66
CA ILE A 171 1.53 5.95 6.13
C ILE A 171 0.70 5.17 7.15
N LEU A 172 0.04 5.84 8.10
CA LEU A 172 -0.80 5.20 9.12
C LEU A 172 -1.95 4.42 8.50
N ILE A 173 -2.63 4.97 7.48
CA ILE A 173 -3.69 4.28 6.74
C ILE A 173 -3.15 2.97 6.14
N ARG A 174 -1.95 3.01 5.53
CA ARG A 174 -1.34 1.81 4.94
C ARG A 174 -0.89 0.79 5.96
N VAL A 175 -0.35 1.22 7.09
CA VAL A 175 0.02 0.33 8.19
C VAL A 175 -1.24 -0.31 8.82
N ASN A 176 -2.33 0.44 8.93
CA ASN A 176 -3.60 -0.05 9.47
C ASN A 176 -4.24 -1.08 8.54
N CYS A 177 -4.15 -0.88 7.24
CA CYS A 177 -4.68 -1.76 6.22
C CYS A 177 -3.55 -2.49 5.47
N TYR A 178 -2.52 -2.91 6.20
CA TYR A 178 -1.30 -3.48 5.63
C TYR A 178 -1.55 -4.74 4.79
N GLU A 179 -2.54 -5.55 5.18
CA GLU A 179 -2.95 -6.72 4.40
C GLU A 179 -3.49 -6.36 3.02
N VAL A 180 -3.99 -5.14 2.87
CA VAL A 180 -4.55 -4.63 1.63
C VAL A 180 -3.46 -3.90 0.83
N PHE A 181 -2.71 -2.97 1.44
CA PHE A 181 -1.70 -2.15 0.77
C PHE A 181 -0.31 -2.80 0.60
N GLY A 182 0.08 -3.69 1.52
CA GLY A 182 1.37 -4.37 1.52
C GLY A 182 2.61 -3.49 1.78
N SER A 183 3.79 -4.10 1.69
CA SER A 183 5.08 -3.46 2.02
C SER A 183 5.42 -2.31 1.09
N SER A 184 5.34 -2.51 -0.22
CA SER A 184 5.78 -1.53 -1.22
C SER A 184 4.95 -0.26 -1.27
N SER A 185 3.62 -0.36 -1.19
CA SER A 185 2.78 0.84 -1.12
C SER A 185 3.10 1.62 0.15
N THR A 186 3.35 0.93 1.28
CA THR A 186 3.75 1.57 2.55
C THR A 186 5.12 2.22 2.44
N LEU A 187 6.10 1.54 1.82
CA LEU A 187 7.42 2.11 1.52
C LEU A 187 7.31 3.31 0.59
N SER A 188 6.36 3.31 -0.34
CA SER A 188 6.13 4.42 -1.27
C SER A 188 5.60 5.65 -0.58
N ALA A 189 4.67 5.48 0.37
CA ALA A 189 4.23 6.58 1.22
C ALA A 189 5.39 7.14 2.05
N ILE A 190 6.21 6.27 2.66
CA ILE A 190 7.41 6.70 3.41
C ILE A 190 8.38 7.47 2.50
N TYR A 191 8.62 6.99 1.29
CA TYR A 191 9.50 7.65 0.33
C TYR A 191 8.99 9.03 -0.05
N LYS A 192 7.69 9.17 -0.31
CA LYS A 192 7.07 10.44 -0.63
C LYS A 192 7.23 11.43 0.53
N SER A 193 6.90 11.00 1.75
CA SER A 193 7.10 11.83 2.95
C SER A 193 8.56 12.23 3.15
N ALA A 194 9.51 11.36 2.85
CA ALA A 194 10.94 11.67 2.89
C ALA A 194 11.36 12.73 1.85
N LEU A 195 10.81 12.67 0.64
CA LEU A 195 11.04 13.70 -0.38
C LEU A 195 10.44 15.05 0.03
N ASP A 196 9.27 15.03 0.65
CA ASP A 196 8.61 16.24 1.16
C ASP A 196 9.46 16.87 2.28
N ILE A 197 10.02 16.08 3.20
CA ILE A 197 10.99 16.54 4.21
C ILE A 197 12.18 17.22 3.54
N GLN A 198 12.83 16.55 2.59
CA GLN A 198 14.00 17.09 1.89
C GLN A 198 13.67 18.40 1.16
N ALA A 199 12.50 18.48 0.53
CA ALA A 199 12.05 19.67 -0.18
C ALA A 199 11.81 20.84 0.79
N VAL A 200 11.22 20.59 1.96
CA VAL A 200 11.00 21.62 2.97
C VAL A 200 12.33 22.07 3.58
N GLU A 201 13.23 21.17 3.95
CA GLU A 201 14.55 21.51 4.50
C GLU A 201 15.38 22.34 3.50
N SER A 202 15.29 22.03 2.20
CA SER A 202 16.03 22.73 1.15
C SER A 202 15.49 24.13 0.86
N ASN A 203 14.16 24.28 0.83
CA ASN A 203 13.52 25.55 0.43
C ASN A 203 13.21 26.47 1.63
N TYR A 204 13.05 25.90 2.82
CA TYR A 204 12.63 26.58 4.04
C TYR A 204 13.49 26.14 5.26
N PRO A 205 14.83 26.25 5.20
CA PRO A 205 15.72 25.72 6.24
C PRO A 205 15.48 26.31 7.64
N ASN A 206 14.99 27.54 7.70
CA ASN A 206 14.68 28.22 8.96
C ASN A 206 13.37 27.75 9.61
N GLN A 207 12.55 26.97 8.91
CA GLN A 207 11.24 26.52 9.42
C GLN A 207 11.27 25.14 10.08
N VAL A 208 12.29 24.31 9.84
CA VAL A 208 12.21 22.89 10.25
C VAL A 208 13.42 22.38 11.04
N GLY A 209 14.53 23.13 11.09
CA GLY A 209 15.68 22.92 11.99
C GLY A 209 15.96 21.45 12.39
N ASP A 210 16.16 21.21 13.67
CA ASP A 210 16.28 19.85 14.23
C ASP A 210 14.92 19.20 14.56
N SER A 211 13.80 19.91 14.34
CA SER A 211 12.48 19.48 14.83
C SER A 211 11.94 18.26 14.08
N LEU A 212 12.42 18.02 12.86
CA LEU A 212 12.05 16.83 12.07
C LEU A 212 12.86 15.58 12.41
N LYS A 213 13.86 15.65 13.29
CA LYS A 213 14.75 14.51 13.57
C LYS A 213 13.98 13.25 14.00
N GLY A 214 13.02 13.39 14.93
CA GLY A 214 12.21 12.26 15.40
C GLY A 214 11.35 11.63 14.31
N LEU A 215 10.80 12.44 13.40
CA LEU A 215 10.09 11.96 12.22
C LEU A 215 11.02 11.19 11.28
N LYS A 216 12.19 11.77 10.95
CA LYS A 216 13.19 11.12 10.06
C LYS A 216 13.65 9.76 10.60
N GLU A 217 13.97 9.68 11.89
CA GLU A 217 14.36 8.43 12.56
C GLU A 217 13.24 7.39 12.55
N THR A 218 11.99 7.83 12.77
CA THR A 218 10.80 6.97 12.73
C THR A 218 10.57 6.42 11.33
N LEU A 219 10.62 7.27 10.31
CA LEU A 219 10.47 6.87 8.91
C LEU A 219 11.58 5.91 8.46
N ALA A 220 12.84 6.20 8.82
CA ALA A 220 13.98 5.33 8.51
C ALA A 220 13.85 3.95 9.17
N THR A 221 13.41 3.91 10.44
CA THR A 221 13.18 2.65 11.17
C THR A 221 12.04 1.85 10.54
N ALA A 222 10.92 2.50 10.22
CA ALA A 222 9.79 1.87 9.55
C ALA A 222 10.19 1.32 8.17
N ALA A 223 10.89 2.12 7.36
CA ALA A 223 11.40 1.71 6.06
C ALA A 223 12.32 0.50 6.15
N THR A 224 13.25 0.48 7.12
CA THR A 224 14.15 -0.65 7.32
C THR A 224 13.39 -1.95 7.62
N LYS A 225 12.36 -1.88 8.48
CA LYS A 225 11.50 -3.04 8.78
C LYS A 225 10.78 -3.54 7.52
N LEU A 226 10.21 -2.63 6.74
CA LEU A 226 9.46 -2.95 5.52
C LEU A 226 10.36 -3.50 4.42
N MET A 227 11.52 -2.89 4.17
CA MET A 227 12.50 -3.35 3.18
C MET A 227 13.01 -4.77 3.47
N ARG A 228 13.10 -5.18 4.75
CA ARG A 228 13.49 -6.53 5.13
C ARG A 228 12.52 -7.59 4.61
N VAL A 229 11.23 -7.26 4.52
CA VAL A 229 10.18 -8.21 4.11
C VAL A 229 9.81 -8.07 2.63
N ASP A 230 10.21 -6.96 2.01
CA ASP A 230 10.04 -6.66 0.60
C ASP A 230 11.04 -7.46 -0.26
N ALA A 231 10.77 -8.75 -0.47
CA ALA A 231 11.67 -9.68 -1.18
C ALA A 231 11.65 -9.54 -2.72
N GLY A 232 11.20 -8.39 -3.26
CA GLY A 232 11.43 -8.05 -4.66
C GLY A 232 10.40 -8.56 -5.66
N ILE A 233 9.13 -8.63 -5.26
CA ILE A 233 8.01 -8.72 -6.20
C ILE A 233 7.52 -7.34 -6.62
N ASP A 234 7.65 -6.36 -5.74
CA ASP A 234 7.47 -4.93 -6.03
C ASP A 234 8.70 -4.32 -6.72
N LYS A 235 9.29 -5.04 -7.70
CA LYS A 235 10.37 -4.51 -8.55
C LYS A 235 9.87 -3.57 -9.66
N VAL A 236 8.56 -3.31 -9.72
CA VAL A 236 7.92 -2.52 -10.77
C VAL A 236 7.36 -1.19 -10.24
N SER A 237 7.09 -1.07 -8.93
CA SER A 237 6.88 0.24 -8.33
C SER A 237 8.10 1.13 -8.60
N SER A 238 7.87 2.40 -8.93
CA SER A 238 8.91 3.34 -9.38
C SER A 238 10.12 3.47 -8.42
N ILE A 239 10.01 2.92 -7.21
CA ILE A 239 11.03 2.87 -6.17
C ILE A 239 12.10 1.83 -6.47
N ALA A 240 11.79 0.70 -7.12
CA ALA A 240 12.80 -0.27 -7.53
C ALA A 240 13.71 0.27 -8.65
N GLN A 241 13.16 1.04 -9.60
CA GLN A 241 13.96 1.79 -10.59
C GLN A 241 14.74 2.95 -9.95
N LYS A 242 14.27 3.47 -8.81
CA LYS A 242 14.94 4.50 -7.99
C LYS A 242 15.70 3.89 -6.80
N GLY A 243 15.93 2.57 -6.75
CA GLY A 243 16.34 1.89 -5.52
C GLY A 243 17.64 2.43 -4.91
N GLY A 244 18.57 2.86 -5.75
CA GLY A 244 19.78 3.57 -5.31
C GLY A 244 19.49 4.93 -4.67
N LYS A 245 18.57 5.72 -5.24
CA LYS A 245 18.13 7.01 -4.68
C LYS A 245 17.30 6.84 -3.41
N PHE A 246 16.49 5.78 -3.31
CA PHE A 246 15.69 5.51 -2.13
C PHE A 246 16.56 5.10 -0.93
N ILE A 247 17.50 4.16 -1.13
CA ILE A 247 18.45 3.75 -0.08
C ILE A 247 19.33 4.94 0.33
N THR A 248 19.78 5.75 -0.63
CA THR A 248 20.55 6.96 -0.35
C THR A 248 19.73 7.96 0.47
N LEU A 249 18.49 8.25 0.07
CA LEU A 249 17.60 9.15 0.80
C LEU A 249 17.31 8.62 2.21
N LEU A 250 17.03 7.33 2.38
CA LEU A 250 16.83 6.73 3.71
C LEU A 250 18.09 6.79 4.58
N SER A 251 19.28 6.65 3.98
CA SER A 251 20.54 6.81 4.70
C SER A 251 20.81 8.26 5.10
N GLU A 252 20.39 9.23 4.28
CA GLU A 252 20.44 10.66 4.58
C GLU A 252 19.45 11.05 5.69
N LEU A 253 18.28 10.40 5.77
CA LEU A 253 17.31 10.60 6.86
C LEU A 253 17.83 10.09 8.22
N SER A 254 18.78 9.16 8.22
CA SER A 254 19.30 8.51 9.44
C SER A 254 20.56 9.16 10.04
N GLN A 255 21.08 10.23 9.43
CA GLN A 255 22.24 11.01 9.87
C GLN A 255 21.81 12.26 10.65
#